data_AF-A0A246AK19-F1
#
_entry.id   AF-A0A246AK19-F1
#
_cell.length_a   1.000
_cell.length_b   1.000
_cell.length_c   1.000
_cell.angle_alpha   90.00
_cell.angle_beta   90.00
_cell.angle_gamma   90.00
#
_symmetry.space_group_name_H-M   'P 1'
#
loop_
_entity.id
_entity.type
_entity.pdbx_description
1 polymer ?
#
loop_
_entity_poly.entity_id
_entity_poly.type
_entity_poly.pdbx_seq_one_letter_code
_entity_poly.pdbx_strand_id
1 'polypeptide(L)'
;MSLIWIKNAKYISEYIIEFEFSTNEIGRINLEKYLNRGVFLALKNIEEFKKFKLNSWTVEWENGADFSPEFLYSLIDSKELSYS
;
A
#
# COMPACT_ATOMS: atom_id res chain seq x y z
N MET A 1 14.32 17.17 -2.55
CA MET A 1 13.59 15.89 -2.58
C MET A 1 12.39 16.05 -1.67
N SER A 2 11.18 15.95 -2.20
CA SER A 2 9.96 16.12 -1.42
C SER A 2 9.69 14.85 -0.63
N LEU A 3 9.50 14.97 0.68
CA LEU A 3 9.14 13.84 1.54
C LEU A 3 7.68 13.44 1.26
N ILE A 4 7.49 12.23 0.75
CA ILE A 4 6.18 11.63 0.53
C ILE A 4 5.88 10.68 1.70
N TRP A 5 4.73 10.86 2.34
CA TRP A 5 4.23 9.97 3.39
C TRP A 5 2.73 9.76 3.24
N ILE A 6 2.21 8.71 3.88
CA ILE A 6 0.78 8.41 3.88
C ILE A 6 0.10 9.23 4.98
N LYS A 7 -0.85 10.08 4.60
CA LYS A 7 -1.71 10.82 5.54
C LYS A 7 -2.87 9.97 6.03
N ASN A 8 -3.42 9.14 5.15
CA ASN A 8 -4.56 8.29 5.45
C ASN A 8 -4.51 7.01 4.63
N ALA A 9 -5.00 5.92 5.20
CA ALA A 9 -5.08 4.63 4.52
C ALA A 9 -6.41 3.97 4.88
N LYS A 10 -7.17 3.57 3.85
CA LYS A 10 -8.49 2.99 3.99
C LYS A 10 -8.59 1.71 3.17
N TYR A 11 -8.94 0.62 3.84
CA TYR A 11 -9.27 -0.62 3.14
C TYR A 11 -10.54 -0.46 2.32
N ILE A 12 -10.48 -0.88 1.05
CA ILE A 12 -11.60 -0.81 0.11
C ILE A 12 -12.21 -2.20 -0.06
N SER A 13 -11.44 -3.16 -0.58
CA SER A 13 -11.89 -4.53 -0.88
C SER A 13 -10.71 -5.43 -1.19
N GLU A 14 -10.85 -6.74 -0.94
CA GLU A 14 -9.84 -7.77 -1.27
C GLU A 14 -8.43 -7.41 -0.76
N TYR A 15 -7.52 -7.01 -1.65
CA TYR A 15 -6.17 -6.52 -1.32
C TYR A 15 -5.95 -5.07 -1.79
N ILE A 16 -7.05 -4.32 -1.91
CA ILE A 16 -7.07 -2.94 -2.36
C ILE A 16 -7.17 -2.02 -1.15
N ILE A 17 -6.16 -1.16 -1.01
CA ILE A 17 -6.14 -0.08 -0.03
C ILE A 17 -6.09 1.25 -0.80
N GLU A 18 -6.92 2.19 -0.37
CA GLU A 18 -6.89 3.58 -0.78
C GLU A 18 -5.93 4.33 0.14
N PHE A 19 -4.92 4.94 -0.47
CA PHE A 19 -3.89 5.71 0.22
C PHE A 19 -4.02 7.18 -0.14
N GLU A 20 -4.04 8.05 0.87
CA GLU A 20 -3.96 9.50 0.73
C GLU A 20 -2.53 9.93 1.07
N PHE A 21 -1.85 10.58 0.13
CA PHE A 21 -0.46 10.99 0.26
C PHE A 21 -0.34 12.44 0.76
N SER A 22 0.85 12.80 1.26
CA SER A 22 1.20 14.17 1.63
C SER A 22 1.04 15.18 0.48
N THR A 23 1.04 14.71 -0.77
CA THR A 23 0.85 15.48 -1.99
C THR A 23 -0.62 15.79 -2.32
N ASN A 24 -1.58 15.42 -1.45
CA ASN A 24 -3.03 15.48 -1.69
C ASN A 24 -3.53 14.51 -2.77
N GLU A 25 -2.68 13.63 -3.28
CA GLU A 25 -3.07 12.58 -4.21
C GLU A 25 -3.68 11.40 -3.46
N ILE A 26 -4.68 10.77 -4.09
CA ILE A 26 -5.35 9.58 -3.56
C ILE A 26 -5.22 8.47 -4.60
N GLY A 27 -4.69 7.33 -4.18
CA GLY A 27 -4.50 6.18 -5.05
C GLY A 27 -5.05 4.90 -4.45
N ARG A 28 -5.78 4.13 -5.27
CA ARG A 28 -6.23 2.78 -4.92
C ARG A 28 -5.24 1.78 -5.48
N ILE A 29 -4.58 1.06 -4.58
CA ILE A 29 -3.48 0.18 -4.93
C ILE A 29 -3.88 -1.24 -4.59
N ASN A 30 -3.84 -2.12 -5.59
CA ASN A 30 -3.98 -3.56 -5.38
C ASN A 30 -2.61 -4.14 -5.00
N LEU A 31 -2.51 -4.61 -3.76
CA LEU A 31 -1.29 -5.17 -3.20
C LEU A 31 -1.16 -6.69 -3.39
N GLU A 32 -2.20 -7.38 -3.88
CA GLU A 32 -2.27 -8.85 -4.00
C GLU A 32 -1.02 -9.46 -4.64
N LYS A 33 -0.58 -8.89 -5.76
CA LYS A 33 0.59 -9.37 -6.51
C LYS A 33 1.89 -9.32 -5.70
N TYR A 34 1.97 -8.43 -4.71
CA TYR A 34 3.13 -8.25 -3.84
C TYR A 34 3.10 -9.16 -2.60
N LEU A 35 1.98 -9.84 -2.32
CA LEU A 35 1.81 -10.71 -1.15
C LEU A 35 2.39 -12.12 -1.33
N ASN A 36 2.99 -12.41 -2.48
CA ASN A 36 3.48 -13.76 -2.83
C ASN A 36 4.87 -14.11 -2.28
N ARG A 37 5.44 -13.33 -1.34
CA ARG A 37 6.82 -13.50 -0.88
C ARG A 37 7.04 -13.11 0.58
N GLY A 38 7.91 -13.86 1.26
CA GLY A 38 8.43 -13.51 2.59
C GLY A 38 7.34 -13.27 3.64
N VAL A 39 7.52 -12.22 4.44
CA VAL A 39 6.57 -11.81 5.50
C VAL A 39 5.17 -11.49 4.97
N PHE A 40 5.05 -11.08 3.71
CA PHE A 40 3.77 -10.73 3.10
C PHE A 40 2.88 -11.94 2.80
N LEU A 41 3.41 -13.17 2.84
CA LEU A 41 2.60 -14.39 2.64
C LEU A 41 1.49 -14.51 3.69
N ALA A 42 1.73 -14.07 4.93
CA ALA A 42 0.71 -14.04 5.98
C ALA A 42 -0.45 -13.09 5.62
N LEU A 43 -0.17 -12.04 4.85
CA LEU A 43 -1.17 -11.06 4.42
C LEU A 43 -2.06 -11.57 3.28
N LYS A 44 -1.78 -12.75 2.70
CA LYS A 44 -2.77 -13.44 1.85
C LYS A 44 -4.04 -13.82 2.60
N ASN A 45 -3.99 -13.85 3.94
CA ASN A 45 -5.23 -13.90 4.68
C ASN A 45 -5.82 -12.48 4.73
N ILE A 46 -7.00 -12.29 4.14
CA ILE A 46 -7.71 -11.01 4.11
C ILE A 46 -7.94 -10.47 5.54
N GLU A 47 -8.13 -11.34 6.53
CA GLU A 47 -8.29 -10.91 7.93
C GLU A 47 -7.02 -10.27 8.48
N GLU A 48 -5.85 -10.80 8.11
CA GLU A 48 -4.55 -10.22 8.48
C GLU A 48 -4.27 -8.95 7.67
N PHE A 49 -4.60 -8.96 6.38
CA PHE A 49 -4.45 -7.79 5.51
C PHE A 49 -5.24 -6.58 6.02
N LYS A 50 -6.46 -6.80 6.51
CA LYS A 50 -7.31 -5.73 7.09
C LYS A 50 -6.76 -5.14 8.38
N LYS A 51 -5.88 -5.85 9.10
CA LYS A 51 -5.25 -5.38 10.35
C LYS A 51 -4.03 -4.48 10.13
N PHE A 52 -3.93 -3.84 8.96
CA PHE A 52 -2.92 -2.82 8.73
C PHE A 52 -3.12 -1.64 9.69
N LYS A 53 -2.02 -1.03 10.10
CA LYS A 53 -1.99 0.16 10.94
C LYS A 53 -1.23 1.24 10.19
N LEU A 54 -1.72 2.48 10.27
CA LEU A 54 -1.00 3.63 9.75
C LEU A 54 -0.04 4.12 10.83
N ASN A 55 1.26 4.09 10.53
CA ASN A 55 2.29 4.71 11.35
C ASN A 55 2.55 6.16 10.87
N SER A 56 3.52 6.84 11.48
CA SER A 56 3.80 8.25 11.15
C SER A 56 4.30 8.50 9.73
N TRP A 57 4.59 7.44 8.96
CA TRP A 57 5.20 7.50 7.62
C TRP A 57 4.43 6.70 6.56
N THR A 58 3.89 5.53 6.92
CA THR A 58 3.24 4.58 6.00
C THR A 58 2.40 3.51 6.72
N VAL A 59 1.89 2.52 5.99
CA VAL A 59 1.19 1.36 6.54
C VAL A 59 2.13 0.23 6.93
N GLU A 60 1.86 -0.35 8.09
CA GLU A 60 2.54 -1.52 8.65
C GLU A 60 1.53 -2.56 9.13
N TRP A 61 1.98 -3.81 9.21
CA TRP A 61 1.22 -4.93 9.76
C TRP A 61 1.94 -5.53 10.97
N GLU A 62 1.19 -6.26 11.80
CA GLU A 62 1.71 -6.82 13.06
C GLU A 62 2.81 -7.87 12.86
N ASN A 63 2.89 -8.46 11.67
CA ASN A 63 3.97 -9.37 11.27
C ASN A 63 5.28 -8.63 10.87
N GLY A 64 5.32 -7.30 10.98
CA GLY A 64 6.46 -6.46 10.58
C GLY A 64 6.56 -6.22 9.08
N ALA A 65 5.53 -6.56 8.30
CA ALA A 65 5.47 -6.15 6.91
C ALA A 65 5.11 -4.66 6.82
N ASP A 66 5.79 -3.93 5.95
CA ASP A 66 5.49 -2.54 5.64
C ASP A 66 5.61 -2.29 4.14
N PHE A 67 4.91 -1.27 3.65
CA PHE A 67 5.13 -0.76 2.29
C PHE A 67 5.60 0.68 2.39
N SER A 68 6.76 1.00 1.84
CA SER A 68 7.26 2.38 1.86
C SER A 68 6.34 3.31 1.06
N PRO A 69 6.16 4.58 1.47
CA PRO A 69 5.25 5.50 0.81
C PRO A 69 5.68 5.80 -0.63
N GLU A 70 6.99 5.84 -0.91
CA GLU A 70 7.53 5.99 -2.26
C GLU A 70 7.15 4.83 -3.18
N PHE A 71 7.20 3.59 -2.66
CA PHE A 71 6.77 2.41 -3.41
C PHE A 71 5.28 2.49 -3.73
N LEU A 72 4.45 2.79 -2.73
CA LEU A 72 3.00 2.96 -2.94
C LEU A 72 2.71 4.07 -3.96
N TYR A 73 3.40 5.20 -3.86
CA TYR A 73 3.24 6.32 -4.78
C TYR A 73 3.61 5.92 -6.23
N SER A 74 4.70 5.18 -6.41
CA SER A 74 5.10 4.65 -7.72
C SER A 74 4.04 3.74 -8.35
N LEU A 75 3.18 3.09 -7.55
CA LEU A 75 2.12 2.22 -8.07
C LEU A 75 0.92 2.98 -8.61
N ILE A 76 0.76 4.25 -8.21
CA ILE A 76 -0.30 5.14 -8.71
C ILE A 76 0.10 5.66 -10.08
N ASP A 77 1.38 6.05 -10.22
CA ASP A 77 1.95 6.52 -11.49
C ASP A 77 2.10 5.37 -12.50
N SER A 78 2.36 4.15 -12.03
CA SER A 78 2.29 2.92 -12.84
C SER A 78 0.84 2.52 -13.16
N LYS A 79 0.00 3.46 -13.62
CA LYS A 79 -0.97 3.13 -14.67
C LYS A 79 -0.19 2.33 -15.69
N GLU A 80 -0.62 1.10 -15.95
CA GLU A 80 0.03 0.20 -16.89
C GLU A 80 0.65 0.99 -18.04
N LEU A 81 1.97 0.96 -18.13
CA LEU A 81 2.69 1.34 -19.35
C LEU A 81 2.35 0.28 -20.40
N SER A 82 1.08 0.25 -20.82
CA SER A 82 0.63 -0.24 -22.10
C SER A 82 1.00 0.83 -23.13
N TYR A 83 2.29 1.15 -23.24
CA TYR A 83 2.79 1.69 -24.50
C TYR A 83 2.94 0.50 -25.43
N SER A 84 2.12 0.57 -26.48
CA SER A 84 1.93 -0.37 -27.58
C SER A 84 3.20 -0.94 -28.19
#